data_AF-A0A957CE21-F1
#
_entry.id   AF-A0A957CE21-F1
#
_cell.length_a   1.000
_cell.length_b   1.000
_cell.length_c   1.000
_cell.angle_alpha   90.00
_cell.angle_beta   90.00
_cell.angle_gamma   90.00
#
_symmetry.space_group_name_H-M   'P 1'
#
loop_
_entity.id
_entity.type
_entity.pdbx_description
1 polymer ?
#
loop_
_entity_poly.entity_id
_entity_poly.type
_entity_poly.pdbx_seq_one_letter_code
_entity_poly.pdbx_strand_id
1 'polypeptide(L)'
;MTPQKTWHIAKWPALAWLETVSKLVALGIGLETAVTTLLANPTFALPTGAGLAQIILLSLLSLGLVAAIFDRLADREIIAMGFVILNNLGHWGMVLAMASTTNLGNAVWQFAGLMLLGDLVKIWFIKANNFTVRDYPQRTLYVLTGVYLVGYTLILLLELF
;
A
#
# COMPACT_ATOMS: atom_id res chain seq x y z
N MET A 1 -33.17 -13.93 -4.33
CA MET A 1 -31.74 -14.15 -4.08
C MET A 1 -30.97 -13.45 -5.19
N THR A 2 -30.15 -12.45 -4.87
CA THR A 2 -29.25 -11.85 -5.87
C THR A 2 -28.24 -12.91 -6.32
N PRO A 3 -28.00 -13.08 -7.63
CA PRO A 3 -27.03 -14.05 -8.12
C PRO A 3 -25.66 -13.79 -7.50
N GLN A 4 -25.02 -14.85 -7.02
CA GLN A 4 -23.69 -14.76 -6.41
C GLN A 4 -22.68 -14.37 -7.49
N LYS A 5 -21.99 -13.23 -7.33
CA LYS A 5 -20.88 -12.85 -8.23
C LYS A 5 -19.87 -13.99 -8.33
N THR A 6 -19.34 -14.28 -9.50
CA THR A 6 -18.25 -15.27 -9.68
C THR A 6 -16.90 -14.58 -9.66
N TRP A 7 -15.84 -15.33 -9.36
CA TRP A 7 -14.48 -14.83 -9.50
C TRP A 7 -14.17 -14.57 -10.97
N HIS A 8 -13.51 -13.46 -11.25
CA HIS A 8 -13.20 -13.03 -12.61
C HIS A 8 -11.81 -12.38 -12.70
N ILE A 9 -11.31 -12.28 -13.93
CA ILE A 9 -10.11 -11.53 -14.27
C ILE A 9 -10.55 -10.30 -15.06
N ALA A 10 -10.28 -9.11 -14.53
CA ALA A 10 -10.64 -7.86 -15.19
C ALA A 10 -9.62 -7.49 -16.29
N LYS A 11 -10.06 -6.76 -17.31
CA LYS A 11 -9.17 -6.19 -18.33
C LYS A 11 -8.58 -4.88 -17.82
N TRP A 12 -7.28 -4.88 -17.56
CA TRP A 12 -6.58 -3.72 -17.00
C TRP A 12 -5.92 -2.89 -18.10
N PRO A 13 -6.14 -1.56 -18.15
CA PRO A 13 -5.43 -0.68 -19.06
C PRO A 13 -3.98 -0.48 -18.60
N ALA A 14 -3.13 0.07 -19.49
CA ALA A 14 -1.70 0.26 -19.22
C ALA A 14 -1.40 1.02 -17.93
N LEU A 15 -2.19 2.05 -17.58
CA LEU A 15 -2.01 2.81 -16.33
C LEU A 15 -2.26 1.96 -15.08
N ALA A 16 -3.21 1.01 -15.12
CA ALA A 16 -3.46 0.12 -13.99
C ALA A 16 -2.29 -0.86 -13.80
N TRP A 17 -1.69 -1.33 -14.89
CA TRP A 17 -0.45 -2.12 -14.82
C TRP A 17 0.73 -1.31 -14.30
N LEU A 18 0.87 -0.05 -14.72
CA LEU A 18 1.94 0.83 -14.24
C LEU A 18 1.85 1.07 -12.72
N GLU A 19 0.65 1.40 -12.19
CA GLU A 19 0.41 1.49 -10.74
C GLU A 19 0.82 0.20 -10.04
N THR A 20 0.41 -0.93 -10.61
CA THR A 20 0.59 -2.24 -9.98
C THR A 20 2.06 -2.62 -9.92
N VAL A 21 2.80 -2.45 -11.03
CA VAL A 21 4.22 -2.75 -11.08
C VAL A 21 5.01 -1.86 -10.13
N SER A 22 4.73 -0.55 -10.08
CA SER A 22 5.45 0.35 -9.16
C SER A 22 5.24 -0.06 -7.71
N LYS A 23 4.01 -0.43 -7.34
CA LYS A 23 3.70 -0.91 -6.00
C LYS A 23 4.29 -2.29 -5.74
N LEU A 24 4.25 -3.22 -6.69
CA LEU A 24 4.88 -4.54 -6.52
C LEU A 24 6.39 -4.44 -6.21
N VAL A 25 7.10 -3.50 -6.84
CA VAL A 25 8.50 -3.22 -6.49
C VAL A 25 8.62 -2.72 -5.05
N ALA A 26 7.76 -1.77 -4.64
CA ALA A 26 7.73 -1.29 -3.26
C ALA A 26 7.46 -2.44 -2.26
N LEU A 27 6.54 -3.35 -2.59
CA LEU A 27 6.21 -4.50 -1.75
C LEU A 27 7.36 -5.47 -1.62
N GLY A 28 8.12 -5.68 -2.69
CA GLY A 28 9.38 -6.41 -2.64
C GLY A 28 10.33 -5.82 -1.60
N ILE A 29 10.53 -4.50 -1.63
CA ILE A 29 11.36 -3.78 -0.65
C ILE A 29 10.83 -3.96 0.77
N GLY A 30 9.53 -3.77 1.00
CA GLY A 30 8.94 -3.91 2.33
C GLY A 30 9.09 -5.32 2.91
N LEU A 31 8.88 -6.35 2.10
CA LEU A 31 9.03 -7.75 2.52
C LEU A 31 10.49 -8.14 2.72
N GLU A 32 11.38 -7.77 1.79
CA GLU A 32 12.81 -8.03 1.91
C GLU A 32 13.39 -7.36 3.17
N THR A 33 13.06 -6.08 3.39
CA THR A 33 13.52 -5.32 4.55
C THR A 33 13.04 -5.97 5.85
N ALA A 34 11.79 -6.45 5.89
CA ALA A 34 11.27 -7.19 7.04
C ALA A 34 12.05 -8.47 7.30
N VAL A 35 12.22 -9.33 6.30
CA VAL A 35 12.88 -10.63 6.44
C VAL A 35 14.34 -10.44 6.87
N THR A 36 15.08 -9.58 6.18
CA THR A 36 16.51 -9.34 6.47
C THR A 36 16.70 -8.75 7.86
N THR A 37 15.88 -7.77 8.24
CA THR A 37 15.98 -7.11 9.54
C THR A 37 15.58 -8.04 10.69
N LEU A 38 14.46 -8.76 10.58
CA LEU A 38 13.96 -9.62 11.66
C LEU A 38 14.85 -10.85 11.87
N LEU A 39 15.49 -11.37 10.81
CA LEU A 39 16.48 -12.45 10.96
C LEU A 39 17.77 -11.95 11.64
N ALA A 40 18.18 -10.71 11.36
CA ALA A 40 19.37 -10.11 11.98
C ALA A 40 19.11 -9.61 13.42
N ASN A 41 17.90 -9.12 13.70
CA ASN A 41 17.49 -8.49 14.95
C ASN A 41 16.14 -9.05 15.41
N PRO A 42 16.11 -10.17 16.15
CA PRO A 42 14.85 -10.82 16.55
C PRO A 42 14.12 -10.09 17.68
N THR A 43 14.64 -8.98 18.19
CA THR A 43 14.06 -8.19 19.27
C THR A 43 13.41 -6.93 18.75
N PHE A 44 12.21 -6.62 19.23
CA PHE A 44 11.55 -5.35 18.95
C PHE A 44 12.03 -4.25 19.88
N ALA A 45 12.34 -3.09 19.29
CA ALA A 45 12.70 -1.87 19.98
C ALA A 45 11.99 -0.72 19.26
N LEU A 46 10.78 -0.38 19.72
CA LEU A 46 9.99 0.65 19.08
C LEU A 46 10.76 1.98 19.07
N PRO A 47 10.87 2.64 17.89
CA PRO A 47 11.50 3.95 17.80
C PRO A 47 10.69 4.99 18.55
N THR A 48 11.30 6.16 18.77
CA THR A 48 10.64 7.36 19.28
C THR A 48 10.69 8.47 18.22
N GLY A 49 10.04 9.61 18.49
CA GLY A 49 10.10 10.77 17.59
C GLY A 49 9.52 10.50 16.19
N ALA A 50 10.26 10.91 15.14
CA ALA A 50 9.84 10.79 13.75
C ALA A 50 9.58 9.31 13.34
N GLY A 51 10.45 8.39 13.75
CA GLY A 51 10.29 6.97 13.44
C GLY A 51 9.00 6.37 14.01
N LEU A 52 8.61 6.77 15.23
CA LEU A 52 7.33 6.36 15.81
C LEU A 52 6.14 6.92 15.01
N ALA A 53 6.21 8.19 14.62
CA ALA A 53 5.16 8.82 13.82
C ALA A 53 4.99 8.12 12.45
N GLN A 54 6.09 7.76 11.80
CA GLN A 54 6.06 6.99 10.55
C GLN A 54 5.46 5.60 10.73
N ILE A 55 5.81 4.87 11.81
CA ILE A 55 5.18 3.58 12.13
C ILE A 55 3.67 3.72 12.31
N ILE A 56 3.22 4.76 13.04
CA ILE A 56 1.80 5.02 13.26
C ILE A 56 1.10 5.29 11.92
N LEU A 57 1.65 6.18 11.09
CA LEU A 57 1.10 6.49 9.77
C LEU A 57 1.02 5.24 8.90
N LEU A 58 2.11 4.48 8.78
CA LEU A 58 2.16 3.29 7.94
C LEU A 58 1.22 2.19 8.43
N SER A 59 1.09 2.03 9.75
CA SER A 59 0.12 1.11 10.36
C SER A 59 -1.33 1.51 10.04
N LEU A 60 -1.66 2.81 10.12
CA LEU A 60 -2.99 3.31 9.74
C LEU A 60 -3.30 3.06 8.26
N LEU A 61 -2.34 3.31 7.37
CA LEU A 61 -2.47 3.00 5.95
C LEU A 61 -2.67 1.50 5.72
N SER A 62 -1.94 0.65 6.45
CA SER A 62 -2.07 -0.81 6.37
C SER A 62 -3.44 -1.29 6.87
N LEU A 63 -3.99 -0.70 7.93
CA LEU A 63 -5.35 -1.00 8.39
C LEU A 63 -6.40 -0.62 7.33
N GLY A 64 -6.18 0.47 6.58
CA GLY A 64 -6.99 0.79 5.40
C GLY A 64 -6.92 -0.31 4.32
N LEU A 65 -5.76 -0.95 4.13
CA LEU A 65 -5.61 -2.05 3.17
C LEU A 65 -6.32 -3.31 3.65
N VAL A 66 -6.37 -3.56 4.97
CA VAL A 66 -7.22 -4.62 5.53
C VAL A 66 -8.69 -4.38 5.17
N ALA A 67 -9.19 -3.15 5.29
CA ALA A 67 -10.53 -2.81 4.82
C ALA A 67 -10.69 -3.02 3.30
N ALA A 68 -9.66 -2.70 2.52
CA ALA A 68 -9.66 -2.93 1.07
C ALA A 68 -9.71 -4.43 0.70
N ILE A 69 -9.16 -5.35 1.51
CA ILE A 69 -9.31 -6.80 1.29
C ILE A 69 -10.79 -7.19 1.31
N PHE A 70 -11.58 -6.68 2.26
CA PHE A 70 -13.01 -6.95 2.32
C PHE A 70 -13.77 -6.38 1.12
N ASP A 71 -13.38 -5.19 0.63
CA ASP A 71 -13.91 -4.63 -0.62
C ASP A 71 -13.61 -5.56 -1.82
N ARG A 72 -12.38 -6.08 -1.91
CA ARG A 72 -12.00 -7.02 -2.99
C ARG A 72 -12.72 -8.36 -2.89
N LEU A 73 -13.04 -8.83 -1.69
CA LEU A 73 -13.80 -10.08 -1.50
C LEU A 73 -15.23 -9.94 -2.05
N ALA A 74 -15.83 -8.75 -1.89
CA ALA A 74 -17.14 -8.45 -2.46
C ALA A 74 -17.10 -8.31 -3.99
N ASP A 75 -16.00 -7.78 -4.53
CA ASP A 75 -15.86 -7.59 -5.98
C ASP A 75 -15.48 -8.86 -6.74
N ARG A 76 -14.75 -9.79 -6.09
CA ARG A 76 -14.30 -11.09 -6.64
C ARG A 76 -13.41 -10.96 -7.88
N GLU A 77 -12.52 -9.99 -7.90
CA GLU A 77 -11.51 -9.85 -8.96
C GLU A 77 -10.18 -10.47 -8.50
N ILE A 78 -9.66 -11.43 -9.26
CA ILE A 78 -8.54 -12.30 -8.83
C ILE A 78 -7.23 -11.52 -8.70
N ILE A 79 -6.91 -10.66 -9.67
CA ILE A 79 -5.61 -9.98 -9.71
C ILE A 79 -5.55 -8.94 -8.59
N ALA A 80 -6.58 -8.12 -8.43
CA ALA A 80 -6.67 -7.11 -7.38
C ALA A 80 -6.75 -7.74 -5.99
N MET A 81 -7.37 -8.92 -5.85
CA MET A 81 -7.34 -9.68 -4.59
C MET A 81 -5.92 -10.11 -4.22
N GLY A 82 -5.22 -10.76 -5.14
CA GLY A 82 -3.82 -11.16 -4.91
C GLY A 82 -2.94 -9.95 -4.61
N PHE A 83 -3.10 -8.88 -5.40
CA PHE A 83 -2.37 -7.64 -5.21
C PHE A 83 -2.63 -7.01 -3.84
N VAL A 84 -3.89 -6.86 -3.38
CA VAL A 84 -4.17 -6.19 -2.10
C VAL A 84 -3.64 -6.97 -0.90
N ILE A 85 -3.63 -8.31 -0.97
CA ILE A 85 -3.05 -9.16 0.08
C ILE A 85 -1.54 -8.93 0.14
N LEU A 86 -0.85 -9.03 -1.00
CA LEU A 86 0.59 -8.75 -1.07
C LEU A 86 0.89 -7.31 -0.66
N ASN A 87 0.02 -6.37 -1.03
CA ASN A 87 0.15 -4.97 -0.68
C ASN A 87 0.14 -4.79 0.83
N ASN A 88 -0.86 -5.35 1.50
CA ASN A 88 -0.96 -5.30 2.95
C ASN A 88 0.22 -6.02 3.64
N LEU A 89 0.68 -7.14 3.10
CA LEU A 89 1.85 -7.85 3.64
C LEU A 89 3.13 -7.02 3.55
N GLY A 90 3.39 -6.33 2.43
CA GLY A 90 4.55 -5.45 2.31
C GLY A 90 4.51 -4.24 3.25
N HIS A 91 3.31 -3.71 3.53
CA HIS A 91 3.13 -2.64 4.53
C HIS A 91 3.44 -3.13 5.94
N TRP A 92 2.85 -4.25 6.34
CA TRP A 92 3.15 -4.84 7.64
C TRP A 92 4.61 -5.28 7.75
N GLY A 93 5.21 -5.76 6.66
CA GLY A 93 6.64 -6.05 6.59
C GLY A 93 7.48 -4.82 6.95
N MET A 94 7.22 -3.69 6.30
CA MET A 94 7.94 -2.45 6.60
C MET A 94 7.66 -1.95 8.03
N VAL A 95 6.42 -2.03 8.53
CA VAL A 95 6.10 -1.71 9.94
C VAL A 95 6.92 -2.55 10.91
N LEU A 96 7.01 -3.86 10.69
CA LEU A 96 7.78 -4.77 11.55
C LEU A 96 9.29 -4.50 11.47
N ALA A 97 9.80 -4.18 10.28
CA ALA A 97 11.21 -3.78 10.12
C ALA A 97 11.52 -2.52 10.94
N MET A 98 10.67 -1.49 10.83
CA MET A 98 10.84 -0.24 11.58
C MET A 98 10.69 -0.43 13.09
N ALA A 99 9.88 -1.40 13.52
CA ALA A 99 9.71 -1.74 14.94
C ALA A 99 10.90 -2.54 15.52
N SER A 100 11.77 -3.10 14.68
CA SER A 100 12.91 -3.91 15.11
C SER A 100 14.24 -3.17 15.06
N THR A 101 14.39 -2.20 14.15
CA THR A 101 15.59 -1.34 14.09
C THR A 101 15.25 0.07 13.60
N THR A 102 16.06 1.03 14.02
CA THR A 102 16.01 2.41 13.53
C THR A 102 16.83 2.64 12.27
N ASN A 103 17.74 1.73 11.92
CA ASN A 103 18.61 1.87 10.75
C ASN A 103 18.17 0.93 9.63
N LEU A 104 17.35 1.45 8.72
CA LEU A 104 16.86 0.75 7.53
C LEU A 104 17.49 1.28 6.22
N GLY A 105 18.54 2.10 6.31
CA GLY A 105 19.10 2.82 5.16
C GLY A 105 18.02 3.63 4.45
N ASN A 106 17.87 3.43 3.13
CA ASN A 106 16.89 4.14 2.30
C ASN A 106 15.58 3.36 2.09
N ALA A 107 15.36 2.25 2.80
CA ALA A 107 14.25 1.34 2.49
C ALA A 107 12.88 2.00 2.69
N VAL A 108 12.70 2.79 3.76
CA VAL A 108 11.45 3.54 4.03
C VAL A 108 11.20 4.56 2.92
N TRP A 109 12.22 5.34 2.56
CA TRP A 109 12.14 6.31 1.46
C TRP A 109 11.78 5.66 0.13
N GLN A 110 12.45 4.56 -0.25
CA GLN A 110 12.17 3.85 -1.50
C GLN A 110 10.77 3.23 -1.52
N PHE A 111 10.37 2.59 -0.41
CA PHE A 111 9.04 2.03 -0.24
C PHE A 111 7.96 3.11 -0.39
N ALA A 112 8.02 4.15 0.44
CA ALA A 112 7.01 5.21 0.46
C ALA A 112 7.00 6.00 -0.86
N GLY A 113 8.16 6.24 -1.46
CA GLY A 113 8.28 6.93 -2.76
C GLY A 113 7.63 6.16 -3.90
N LEU A 114 7.87 4.85 -3.99
CA LEU A 114 7.24 4.01 -5.01
C LEU A 114 5.74 3.81 -4.78
N MET A 115 5.31 3.70 -3.51
CA MET A 115 3.89 3.65 -3.16
C MET A 115 3.16 4.95 -3.56
N LEU A 116 3.76 6.11 -3.23
CA LEU A 116 3.27 7.42 -3.62
C LEU A 116 3.18 7.57 -5.14
N LEU A 117 4.22 7.16 -5.87
CA LEU A 117 4.23 7.18 -7.33
C LEU A 117 3.08 6.33 -7.89
N GLY A 118 2.86 5.13 -7.34
CA GLY A 118 1.74 4.28 -7.72
C GLY A 118 0.39 4.95 -7.50
N ASP A 119 0.20 5.65 -6.37
CA ASP A 119 -1.04 6.39 -6.10
C ASP A 119 -1.23 7.60 -7.02
N LEU A 120 -0.16 8.30 -7.40
CA LEU A 120 -0.23 9.36 -8.40
C LEU A 120 -0.67 8.80 -9.76
N VAL A 121 -0.12 7.64 -10.17
CA VAL A 121 -0.56 6.94 -11.38
C VAL A 121 -2.03 6.51 -11.25
N LYS A 122 -2.47 6.06 -10.07
CA LYS A 122 -3.87 5.70 -9.81
C LYS A 122 -4.83 6.88 -9.95
N ILE A 123 -4.48 8.04 -9.39
CA ILE A 123 -5.26 9.28 -9.53
C ILE A 123 -5.40 9.64 -11.01
N TRP A 124 -4.31 9.54 -11.77
CA TRP A 124 -4.35 9.78 -13.21
C TRP A 124 -5.23 8.75 -13.93
N PHE A 125 -5.10 7.46 -13.60
CA PHE A 125 -5.93 6.39 -14.14
C PHE A 125 -7.42 6.63 -13.91
N ILE A 126 -7.82 6.99 -12.68
CA ILE A 126 -9.22 7.28 -12.33
C ILE A 126 -9.77 8.39 -13.23
N LYS A 127 -9.00 9.46 -13.40
CA LYS A 127 -9.37 10.61 -14.24
C LYS A 127 -9.47 10.23 -15.72
N ALA A 128 -8.46 9.55 -16.24
CA ALA A 128 -8.33 9.27 -17.67
C ALA A 128 -9.37 8.26 -18.19
N ASN A 129 -9.83 7.34 -17.34
CA ASN A 129 -10.69 6.23 -17.75
C ASN A 129 -12.11 6.32 -17.17
N ASN A 130 -12.44 7.42 -16.49
CA ASN A 130 -13.67 7.57 -15.72
C ASN A 130 -13.95 6.37 -14.79
N PHE A 131 -12.89 5.79 -14.22
CA PHE A 131 -12.95 4.50 -13.55
C PHE A 131 -13.79 4.52 -12.28
N THR A 132 -14.68 3.54 -12.12
CA THR A 132 -15.43 3.27 -10.89
C THR A 132 -15.21 1.82 -10.44
N VAL A 133 -15.39 1.56 -9.15
CA VAL A 133 -15.38 0.20 -8.59
C VAL A 133 -16.76 -0.08 -8.06
N ARG A 134 -17.44 -1.08 -8.63
CA ARG A 134 -18.84 -1.39 -8.32
C ARG A 134 -19.70 -0.11 -8.45
N ASP A 135 -20.51 0.18 -7.46
CA ASP A 135 -21.41 1.35 -7.41
C ASP A 135 -20.79 2.55 -6.68
N TYR A 136 -19.48 2.50 -6.35
CA TYR A 136 -18.84 3.64 -5.70
C TYR A 136 -18.59 4.77 -6.69
N PRO A 137 -18.94 6.03 -6.32
CA PRO A 137 -18.63 7.17 -7.15
C PRO A 137 -17.11 7.39 -7.19
N GLN A 138 -16.62 7.95 -8.30
CA GLN A 138 -15.19 8.28 -8.47
C GLN A 138 -14.62 9.11 -7.32
N ARG A 139 -15.43 10.00 -6.75
CA ARG A 139 -15.05 10.82 -5.59
C ARG A 139 -14.55 9.95 -4.43
N THR A 140 -15.20 8.81 -4.16
CA THR A 140 -14.76 7.88 -3.12
C THR A 140 -13.37 7.33 -3.44
N LEU A 141 -13.12 6.97 -4.70
CA LEU A 141 -11.80 6.47 -5.12
C LEU A 141 -10.72 7.55 -4.99
N TYR A 142 -11.01 8.80 -5.36
CA TYR A 142 -10.10 9.93 -5.17
C TYR A 142 -9.80 10.18 -3.69
N VAL A 143 -10.81 10.17 -2.82
CA VAL A 143 -10.62 10.39 -1.38
C VAL A 143 -9.78 9.28 -0.77
N LEU A 144 -10.12 8.01 -1.03
CA LEU A 144 -9.38 6.87 -0.50
C LEU A 144 -7.92 6.92 -0.97
N THR A 145 -7.68 7.11 -2.26
CA THR A 145 -6.33 7.22 -2.81
C THR A 145 -5.59 8.44 -2.28
N GLY A 146 -6.29 9.56 -2.09
CA GLY A 146 -5.74 10.79 -1.52
C GLY A 146 -5.25 10.62 -0.08
N VAL A 147 -5.91 9.80 0.74
CA VAL A 147 -5.43 9.47 2.09
C VAL A 147 -4.06 8.79 2.03
N TYR A 148 -3.88 7.82 1.13
CA TYR A 148 -2.59 7.15 0.94
C TYR A 148 -1.52 8.11 0.42
N LEU A 149 -1.85 8.93 -0.59
CA LEU A 149 -0.96 9.95 -1.14
C LEU A 149 -0.44 10.90 -0.05
N VAL A 150 -1.34 11.42 0.79
CA VAL A 150 -0.98 12.27 1.93
C VAL A 150 -0.14 11.50 2.93
N GLY A 151 -0.53 10.28 3.29
CA GLY A 151 0.19 9.44 4.25
C GLY A 151 1.64 9.16 3.83
N TYR A 152 1.87 8.74 2.58
CA TYR A 152 3.23 8.51 2.08
C TYR A 152 4.03 9.80 1.94
N THR A 153 3.39 10.91 1.57
CA THR A 153 4.05 12.22 1.54
C THR A 153 4.53 12.62 2.94
N LEU A 154 3.70 12.44 3.97
CA LEU A 154 4.09 12.70 5.35
C LEU A 154 5.22 11.78 5.81
N ILE A 155 5.18 10.49 5.48
CA ILE A 155 6.26 9.55 5.79
C ILE A 155 7.59 10.02 5.16
N LEU A 156 7.59 10.43 3.89
CA LEU A 156 8.77 10.93 3.19
C LEU A 156 9.28 12.26 3.77
N LEU A 157 8.39 13.15 4.22
CA LEU A 157 8.79 14.37 4.90
C LEU A 157 9.43 14.08 6.25
N LEU A 158 8.94 13.07 6.97
CA LEU A 158 9.52 12.63 8.24
C LEU A 158 10.91 12.00 8.08
N GLU A 159 11.24 11.41 6.92
CA GLU A 159 12.61 10.92 6.63
C GLU A 159 13.65 12.06 6.57
N LEU A 160 13.22 13.32 6.53
CA LEU A 160 14.12 14.48 6.47
C LEU A 160 14.55 14.97 7.86
N PHE A 161 14.05 14.39 8.96
CA PHE A 161 14.27 14.80 10.34
C PHE A 161 14.71 13.64 11.23
#